data_AF-B2YHY2-F1
#
_entry.id   AF-B2YHY2-F1
#
_cell.length_a   1.000
_cell.length_b   1.000
_cell.length_c   1.000
_cell.angle_alpha   90.00
_cell.angle_beta   90.00
_cell.angle_gamma   90.00
#
_symmetry.space_group_name_H-M   'P 1'
#
loop_
_entity.id
_entity.type
_entity.pdbx_description
1 polymer ?
#
loop_
_entity_poly.entity_id
_entity_poly.type
_entity_poly.pdbx_seq_one_letter_code
_entity_poly.pdbx_strand_id
1 'polypeptide(L)'
;KKLPQVPESLLKKRKQNAELRAKRAKAALLNKQRLKVKRRDVFKRAEKYVKEYRVKERDEIRLAREAKKHGNFYVPAEPKVAFVMRIRGINGVHPKPRKVMQLFRLRQINNGVFVKLNKATINMLRL
;
A
#
# COMPACT_ATOMS: atom_id res chain seq x y z
N LYS A 1 -28.43 -2.46 61.32
CA LYS A 1 -27.05 -2.83 60.89
C LYS A 1 -26.48 -1.68 60.06
N LYS A 2 -25.41 -1.01 60.50
CA LYS A 2 -24.73 0.04 59.71
C LYS A 2 -24.13 -0.58 58.45
N LEU A 3 -24.50 -0.07 57.28
CA LEU A 3 -23.92 -0.49 56.00
C LEU A 3 -22.41 -0.21 56.00
N PRO A 4 -21.58 -1.08 55.40
CA PRO A 4 -20.13 -0.89 55.37
C PRO A 4 -19.79 0.41 54.62
N GLN A 5 -19.04 1.29 55.27
CA GLN A 5 -18.67 2.60 54.72
C GLN A 5 -17.59 2.42 53.65
N VAL A 6 -17.96 2.64 52.38
CA VAL A 6 -17.04 2.50 51.26
C VAL A 6 -16.12 3.72 51.19
N PRO A 7 -14.79 3.55 51.03
CA PRO A 7 -13.87 4.67 50.90
C PRO A 7 -14.21 5.56 49.70
N GLU A 8 -14.15 6.89 49.89
CA GLU A 8 -14.45 7.89 48.86
C GLU A 8 -13.57 7.73 47.60
N SER A 9 -12.30 7.35 47.80
CA SER A 9 -11.34 7.06 46.72
C SER A 9 -11.82 5.94 45.80
N LEU A 10 -12.49 4.92 46.36
CA LEU A 10 -13.03 3.79 45.60
C LEU A 10 -14.29 4.19 44.83
N LEU A 11 -15.13 5.08 45.38
CA LEU A 11 -16.29 5.64 44.69
C LEU A 11 -15.87 6.52 43.49
N LYS A 12 -14.87 7.39 43.68
CA LYS A 12 -14.29 8.22 42.60
C LYS A 12 -13.71 7.34 41.47
N LYS A 13 -12.96 6.29 41.83
CA LYS A 13 -12.41 5.32 40.86
C LYS A 13 -13.51 4.57 40.10
N ARG A 14 -14.59 4.15 40.78
CA ARG A 14 -15.74 3.48 40.14
C ARG A 14 -16.44 4.40 39.13
N LYS A 15 -16.68 5.67 39.49
CA LYS A 15 -17.29 6.67 38.60
C LYS A 15 -16.42 6.90 37.35
N GLN A 16 -15.13 7.14 37.54
CA GLN A 16 -14.19 7.34 36.43
C GLN A 16 -14.13 6.12 35.49
N ASN A 17 -14.09 4.90 36.05
CA ASN A 17 -14.09 3.68 35.26
C ASN A 17 -15.40 3.47 34.49
N ALA A 18 -16.55 3.80 35.09
CA ALA A 18 -17.84 3.72 34.42
C ALA A 18 -17.92 4.70 33.24
N GLU A 19 -17.49 5.95 33.43
CA GLU A 19 -17.42 6.95 32.36
C GLU A 19 -16.46 6.52 31.24
N LEU A 20 -15.29 6.00 31.58
CA LEU A 20 -14.32 5.51 30.61
C LEU A 20 -14.87 4.32 29.81
N ARG A 21 -15.57 3.38 30.47
CA ARG A 21 -16.24 2.25 29.80
C ARG A 21 -17.33 2.73 28.85
N ALA A 22 -18.17 3.68 29.27
CA ALA A 22 -19.20 4.26 28.43
C ALA A 22 -18.60 4.97 27.20
N LYS A 23 -17.54 5.77 27.38
CA LYS A 23 -16.80 6.41 26.28
C LYS A 23 -16.21 5.39 25.31
N ARG A 24 -15.58 4.32 25.82
CA ARG A 24 -15.03 3.23 24.99
C ARG A 24 -16.11 2.49 24.22
N ALA A 25 -17.25 2.19 24.85
CA ALA A 25 -18.38 1.54 24.19
C ALA A 25 -18.95 2.40 23.04
N LYS A 26 -19.12 3.71 23.29
CA LYS A 26 -19.55 4.67 22.25
C LYS A 26 -18.54 4.74 21.10
N ALA A 27 -17.25 4.84 21.40
CA ALA A 27 -16.20 4.87 20.38
C ALA A 27 -16.14 3.57 19.56
N ALA A 28 -16.32 2.42 20.21
CA ALA A 28 -16.36 1.12 19.53
C ALA A 28 -17.56 1.02 18.57
N LEU A 29 -18.74 1.50 18.97
CA LEU A 29 -19.92 1.52 18.12
C LEU A 29 -19.74 2.44 16.90
N LEU A 30 -19.19 3.64 17.10
CA LEU A 30 -18.86 4.56 16.01
C LEU A 30 -17.79 3.98 15.07
N ASN A 31 -16.75 3.34 15.61
CA ASN A 31 -15.74 2.63 14.81
C ASN A 31 -16.37 1.52 13.96
N LYS A 32 -17.27 0.72 14.55
CA LYS A 32 -17.98 -0.35 13.84
C LYS A 32 -18.78 0.20 12.66
N GLN A 33 -19.50 1.31 12.86
CA GLN A 33 -20.24 1.98 11.80
C GLN A 33 -19.30 2.52 10.70
N ARG A 34 -18.21 3.20 11.08
CA ARG A 34 -17.20 3.70 10.13
C ARG A 34 -16.56 2.59 9.30
N LEU A 35 -16.20 1.47 9.92
CA LEU A 35 -15.62 0.32 9.22
C LEU A 35 -16.62 -0.33 8.24
N LYS A 36 -17.91 -0.38 8.60
CA LYS A 36 -18.96 -0.90 7.71
C LYS A 36 -19.10 -0.05 6.45
N VAL A 37 -19.09 1.27 6.58
CA VAL A 37 -19.12 2.20 5.44
C VAL A 37 -17.84 2.05 4.61
N LYS A 38 -16.67 2.09 5.25
CA LYS A 38 -15.36 1.94 4.57
C LYS A 38 -15.28 0.64 3.77
N ARG A 39 -15.79 -0.48 4.30
CA ARG A 39 -15.80 -1.77 3.58
C ARG A 39 -16.62 -1.69 2.29
N ARG A 40 -17.78 -1.04 2.31
CA ARG A 40 -18.61 -0.84 1.11
C ARG A 40 -17.88 0.00 0.07
N ASP A 41 -17.20 1.06 0.49
CA ASP A 41 -16.46 1.94 -0.41
C ASP A 41 -15.25 1.24 -1.04
N VAL A 42 -14.48 0.49 -0.23
CA VAL A 42 -13.33 -0.30 -0.72
C VAL A 42 -13.78 -1.34 -1.74
N PHE A 43 -14.91 -2.00 -1.50
CA PHE A 43 -15.47 -2.97 -2.45
C PHE A 43 -15.81 -2.33 -3.80
N LYS A 44 -16.53 -1.20 -3.80
CA LYS A 44 -16.85 -0.45 -5.03
C LYS A 44 -15.60 0.05 -5.75
N ARG A 45 -14.55 0.46 -5.02
CA ARG A 45 -13.28 0.87 -5.62
C ARG A 45 -12.56 -0.29 -6.29
N ALA A 46 -12.55 -1.47 -5.66
CA ALA A 46 -11.94 -2.66 -6.24
C ALA A 46 -12.63 -3.05 -7.57
N GLU A 47 -13.96 -3.03 -7.60
CA GLU A 47 -14.74 -3.25 -8.82
C GLU A 47 -14.37 -2.26 -9.92
N LYS A 48 -14.30 -0.96 -9.58
CA LYS A 48 -13.88 0.09 -10.52
C LYS A 48 -12.48 -0.18 -11.10
N TYR A 49 -11.50 -0.54 -10.27
CA TYR A 49 -10.14 -0.82 -10.74
C TYR A 49 -10.08 -2.03 -11.66
N VAL A 50 -10.83 -3.10 -11.38
CA VAL A 50 -10.90 -4.27 -12.27
C VAL A 50 -11.47 -3.88 -13.64
N LYS A 51 -12.55 -3.08 -13.66
CA LYS A 51 -13.13 -2.59 -14.91
C LYS A 51 -12.12 -1.73 -15.69
N GLU A 52 -11.44 -0.82 -15.01
CA GLU A 52 -10.43 0.07 -15.60
C GLU A 52 -9.28 -0.72 -16.24
N TYR A 53 -8.71 -1.70 -15.54
CA TYR A 53 -7.61 -2.51 -16.07
C TYR A 53 -8.02 -3.34 -17.29
N ARG A 54 -9.21 -3.96 -17.26
CA ARG A 54 -9.73 -4.74 -18.39
C ARG A 54 -10.01 -3.88 -19.62
N VAL A 55 -10.56 -2.68 -19.43
CA VAL A 55 -10.81 -1.73 -20.53
C VAL A 55 -9.49 -1.30 -21.15
N LYS A 56 -8.51 -0.93 -20.32
CA LYS A 56 -7.18 -0.51 -20.78
C LYS A 56 -6.46 -1.58 -21.61
N GLU A 57 -6.47 -2.83 -21.15
CA GLU A 57 -5.87 -3.96 -21.88
C GLU A 57 -6.52 -4.16 -23.25
N ARG A 58 -7.86 -4.10 -23.32
CA ARG A 58 -8.60 -4.22 -24.58
C ARG A 58 -8.33 -3.05 -25.51
N ASP A 59 -8.19 -1.84 -24.98
CA ASP A 59 -7.89 -0.65 -25.76
C ASP A 59 -6.49 -0.71 -26.39
N GLU A 60 -5.48 -1.18 -25.66
CA GLU A 60 -4.13 -1.38 -26.22
C GLU A 60 -4.16 -2.37 -27.40
N ILE A 61 -4.90 -3.47 -27.28
CA ILE A 61 -5.09 -4.46 -28.36
C ILE A 61 -5.85 -3.84 -29.55
N ARG A 62 -6.91 -3.06 -29.27
CA ARG A 62 -7.72 -2.39 -30.29
C ARG A 62 -6.88 -1.42 -31.10
N LEU A 63 -6.11 -0.55 -30.44
CA LEU A 63 -5.23 0.44 -31.09
C LEU A 63 -4.17 -0.24 -31.96
N ALA A 64 -3.56 -1.33 -31.47
CA ALA A 64 -2.60 -2.10 -32.25
C ALA A 64 -3.22 -2.72 -33.53
N ARG A 65 -4.44 -3.24 -33.44
CA ARG A 65 -5.17 -3.80 -34.59
C ARG A 65 -5.59 -2.73 -35.59
N GLU A 66 -6.04 -1.58 -35.10
CA GLU A 66 -6.45 -0.45 -35.93
C GLU A 66 -5.25 0.11 -36.71
N ALA A 67 -4.11 0.33 -36.03
CA ALA A 67 -2.87 0.73 -36.70
C ALA A 67 -2.47 -0.27 -37.79
N LYS A 68 -2.48 -1.57 -37.48
CA LYS A 68 -2.17 -2.64 -38.45
C LYS A 68 -3.12 -2.65 -39.65
N LYS A 69 -4.42 -2.42 -39.44
CA LYS A 69 -5.43 -2.34 -40.50
C LYS A 69 -5.14 -1.20 -41.47
N HIS A 70 -4.66 -0.07 -40.96
CA HIS A 70 -4.32 1.11 -41.76
C HIS A 70 -2.88 1.10 -42.30
N GLY A 71 -2.11 0.03 -42.08
CA GLY A 71 -0.70 -0.05 -42.47
C GLY A 71 0.24 0.81 -41.61
N ASN A 72 -0.23 1.35 -40.50
CA ASN A 72 0.52 2.17 -39.55
C ASN A 72 1.06 1.31 -38.38
N PHE A 73 1.98 1.88 -37.60
CA PHE A 73 2.54 1.25 -36.40
C PHE A 73 2.01 1.89 -35.12
N TYR A 74 1.60 1.07 -34.16
CA TYR A 74 1.26 1.51 -32.81
C TYR A 74 2.47 1.33 -31.89
N VAL A 75 2.93 2.42 -31.26
CA VAL A 75 4.00 2.39 -30.26
C VAL A 75 3.37 2.47 -28.87
N PRO A 76 3.48 1.43 -28.03
CA PRO A 76 2.92 1.44 -26.68
C PRO A 76 3.67 2.41 -25.77
N ALA A 77 2.99 2.87 -24.71
CA ALA A 77 3.62 3.74 -23.72
C ALA A 77 4.73 3.02 -22.94
N GLU A 78 5.82 3.73 -22.66
CA GLU A 78 6.91 3.20 -21.84
C GLU A 78 6.44 2.87 -20.40
N PRO A 79 6.95 1.78 -19.80
CA PRO A 79 6.58 1.39 -18.44
C PRO A 79 7.08 2.43 -17.43
N LYS A 80 6.23 2.75 -16.43
CA LYS A 80 6.52 3.78 -15.41
C LYS A 80 7.12 3.22 -14.12
N VAL A 81 7.05 1.91 -13.90
CA VAL A 81 7.48 1.23 -12.67
C VAL A 81 8.16 -0.07 -13.06
N ALA A 82 9.27 -0.39 -12.39
CA ALA A 82 9.94 -1.68 -12.48
C ALA A 82 9.92 -2.38 -11.12
N PHE A 83 9.89 -3.71 -11.15
CA PHE A 83 10.20 -4.53 -9.98
C PHE A 83 11.68 -4.91 -10.05
N VAL A 84 12.46 -4.48 -9.06
CA VAL A 84 13.92 -4.70 -9.01
C VAL A 84 14.23 -5.69 -7.90
N MET A 85 14.94 -6.76 -8.22
CA MET A 85 15.31 -7.82 -7.28
C MET A 85 16.83 -7.98 -7.20
N ARG A 86 17.35 -8.20 -5.99
CA ARG A 86 18.77 -8.42 -5.76
C ARG A 86 19.14 -9.90 -5.96
N ILE A 87 19.95 -10.17 -6.98
CA ILE A 87 20.40 -11.53 -7.33
C ILE A 87 21.76 -11.91 -6.74
N ARG A 88 22.60 -10.93 -6.38
CA ARG A 88 23.98 -11.16 -5.88
C ARG A 88 24.08 -10.87 -4.39
N GLY A 89 24.94 -11.61 -3.70
CA GLY A 89 25.26 -11.42 -2.28
C GLY A 89 25.98 -10.09 -1.98
N ILE A 90 26.43 -9.91 -0.74
CA ILE A 90 27.09 -8.67 -0.28
C ILE A 90 28.59 -8.65 -0.61
N ASN A 91 29.21 -9.83 -0.64
CA ASN A 91 30.65 -9.98 -0.83
C ASN A 91 31.04 -9.78 -2.30
N GLY A 92 32.19 -9.16 -2.54
CA GLY A 92 32.73 -8.95 -3.89
C GLY A 92 31.97 -7.92 -4.74
N VAL A 93 31.15 -7.05 -4.13
CA VAL A 93 30.46 -5.95 -4.84
C VAL A 93 31.24 -4.65 -4.68
N HIS A 94 31.58 -4.00 -5.80
CA HIS A 94 32.26 -2.70 -5.81
C HIS A 94 31.47 -1.65 -4.98
N PRO A 95 32.14 -0.72 -4.26
CA PRO A 95 31.47 0.23 -3.36
C PRO A 95 30.34 1.04 -4.02
N LYS A 96 30.46 1.40 -5.30
CA LYS A 96 29.47 2.20 -6.04
C LYS A 96 28.14 1.45 -6.27
N PRO A 97 28.07 0.27 -6.94
CA PRO A 97 26.85 -0.54 -7.01
C PRO A 97 26.31 -0.94 -5.63
N ARG A 98 27.19 -1.22 -4.65
CA ARG A 98 26.79 -1.53 -3.27
C ARG A 98 26.00 -0.39 -2.65
N LYS A 99 26.42 0.86 -2.85
CA LYS A 99 25.70 2.05 -2.35
C LYS A 99 24.34 2.23 -3.03
N VAL A 100 24.25 1.98 -4.33
CA VAL A 100 22.97 2.04 -5.07
C VAL A 100 21.97 1.02 -4.54
N MET A 101 22.39 -0.23 -4.32
CA MET A 101 21.52 -1.25 -3.71
C MET A 101 21.04 -0.85 -2.31
N GLN A 102 21.88 -0.19 -1.51
CA GLN A 102 21.48 0.33 -0.20
C GLN A 102 20.41 1.43 -0.33
N LEU A 103 20.53 2.34 -1.32
CA LEU A 103 19.54 3.38 -1.59
C LEU A 103 18.20 2.80 -2.01
N PHE A 104 18.19 1.74 -2.84
CA PHE A 104 16.97 1.00 -3.18
C PHE A 104 16.45 0.09 -2.05
N ARG A 105 17.15 0.01 -0.91
CA ARG A 105 16.83 -0.85 0.25
C ARG A 105 16.96 -2.36 -0.07
N LEU A 106 17.75 -2.71 -1.07
CA LEU A 106 18.07 -4.07 -1.48
C LEU A 106 19.27 -4.62 -0.68
N ARG A 107 19.06 -4.92 0.61
CA ARG A 107 20.15 -5.29 1.54
C ARG A 107 20.55 -6.76 1.52
N GLN A 108 19.61 -7.66 1.20
CA GLN A 108 19.82 -9.11 1.17
C GLN A 108 19.49 -9.65 -0.22
N ILE A 109 19.98 -10.87 -0.50
CA ILE A 109 19.63 -11.60 -1.72
C ILE A 109 18.13 -11.88 -1.75
N ASN A 110 17.55 -11.91 -2.95
CA ASN A 110 16.13 -12.13 -3.21
C ASN A 110 15.17 -11.08 -2.63
N ASN A 111 15.69 -9.98 -2.06
CA ASN A 111 14.86 -8.82 -1.75
C ASN A 111 14.41 -8.16 -3.06
N GLY A 112 13.15 -7.75 -3.11
CA GLY A 112 12.54 -7.06 -4.25
C GLY A 112 11.85 -5.77 -3.84
N VAL A 113 11.98 -4.72 -4.66
CA VAL A 113 11.36 -3.40 -4.43
C VAL A 113 10.78 -2.86 -5.74
N PHE A 114 9.59 -2.26 -5.67
CA PHE A 114 9.05 -1.48 -6.78
C PHE A 114 9.73 -0.11 -6.86
N VAL A 115 10.33 0.20 -8.00
CA VAL A 115 11.04 1.45 -8.27
C VAL A 115 10.34 2.19 -9.39
N LYS A 116 10.02 3.48 -9.18
CA LYS A 116 9.54 4.36 -10.24
C LYS A 116 10.64 4.58 -11.27
N LEU A 117 10.34 4.33 -12.54
CA LEU A 117 11.28 4.55 -13.63
C LEU A 117 11.34 6.05 -13.98
N ASN A 118 12.52 6.63 -13.83
CA ASN A 118 12.89 7.94 -14.31
C ASN A 118 14.35 7.90 -14.82
N LYS A 119 14.81 8.99 -15.44
CA LYS A 119 16.17 9.08 -16.00
C LYS A 119 17.26 8.75 -14.96
N ALA A 120 17.10 9.20 -13.72
CA ALA A 120 18.07 8.97 -12.66
C ALA A 120 18.09 7.51 -12.19
N THR A 121 16.93 6.90 -11.94
CA THR A 121 16.84 5.51 -11.47
C THR A 121 17.31 4.53 -12.56
N ILE A 122 17.03 4.82 -13.83
CA ILE A 122 17.53 4.02 -14.95
C ILE A 122 19.06 4.04 -14.99
N ASN A 123 19.67 5.22 -14.85
CA ASN A 123 21.13 5.34 -14.79
C ASN A 123 21.71 4.62 -13.57
N MET A 124 21.03 4.67 -12.41
CA MET A 124 21.45 3.91 -11.23
C MET A 124 21.39 2.40 -11.43
N LEU A 125 20.40 1.89 -12.18
CA LEU A 125 20.26 0.47 -12.49
C LEU A 125 21.27 -0.04 -13.53
N ARG A 126 21.84 0.84 -14.35
CA ARG A 126 22.84 0.51 -15.38
C ARG A 126 24.30 0.48 -14.87
N LEU A 127 24.51 0.84 -13.60
CA LEU A 127 25.84 0.96 -12.97
C LEU A 127 26.55 -0.36 -12.72
#